data_AF-A0A5P6PGE8-F1
#
_entry.id   AF-A0A5P6PGE8-F1
#
_cell.length_a   1.000
_cell.length_b   1.000
_cell.length_c   1.000
_cell.angle_alpha   90.00
_cell.angle_beta   90.00
_cell.angle_gamma   90.00
#
_symmetry.space_group_name_H-M   'P 1'
#
loop_
_entity.id
_entity.type
_entity.pdbx_description
1 polymer ?
#
loop_
_entity_poly.entity_id
_entity_poly.type
_entity_poly.pdbx_seq_one_letter_code
_entity_poly.pdbx_strand_id
1 'polypeptide(L)'
;MAVDKITLDKITWDRVGRVAEPGRYMYTFGWLTITAGDLDIWKQYPQAAFTLLAQHPEPDQSIGGEFHLGAFDIAPDMPPPFTTH
;
A
#
# COMPACT_ATOMS: atom_id res chain seq x y z
N MET A 1 -6.32 -18.72 18.26
CA MET A 1 -7.11 -17.62 17.67
C MET A 1 -6.26 -16.36 17.76
N ALA A 2 -5.38 -16.16 16.77
CA ALA A 2 -4.48 -15.02 16.77
C ALA A 2 -5.23 -13.85 16.12
N VAL A 3 -5.49 -12.86 16.97
CA VAL A 3 -6.06 -11.56 16.67
C VAL A 3 -5.64 -11.01 15.32
N ASP A 4 -6.64 -10.56 14.59
CA ASP A 4 -6.61 -9.76 13.37
C ASP A 4 -5.68 -8.56 13.55
N LYS A 5 -4.39 -8.79 13.31
CA LYS A 5 -3.44 -7.70 13.14
C LYS A 5 -3.61 -7.22 11.70
N ILE A 6 -4.71 -6.52 11.45
CA ILE A 6 -4.78 -5.51 10.39
C ILE A 6 -3.82 -4.40 10.80
N THR A 7 -2.52 -4.71 10.82
CA THR A 7 -1.48 -3.71 10.71
C THR A 7 -1.75 -3.05 9.37
N LEU A 8 -2.42 -1.89 9.41
CA LEU A 8 -2.59 -0.95 8.31
C LEU A 8 -1.19 -0.53 7.86
N ASP A 9 -0.53 -1.41 7.13
CA ASP A 9 0.82 -1.24 6.66
C ASP A 9 0.74 -0.25 5.49
N LYS A 10 1.34 0.93 5.70
CA LYS A 10 1.43 1.94 4.66
C LYS A 10 2.53 1.52 3.68
N ILE A 11 2.18 1.44 2.40
CA ILE A 11 3.09 1.05 1.32
C ILE A 11 3.37 2.23 0.41
N THR A 12 4.65 2.59 0.29
CA THR A 12 5.12 3.66 -0.59
C THR A 12 5.55 3.12 -1.95
N TRP A 13 5.71 4.00 -2.93
CA TRP A 13 6.14 3.60 -4.27
C TRP A 13 7.50 2.91 -4.27
N ASP A 14 8.42 3.36 -3.41
CA ASP A 14 9.75 2.77 -3.24
C ASP A 14 9.67 1.34 -2.69
N ARG A 15 8.73 1.09 -1.77
CA ARG A 15 8.54 -0.22 -1.13
C ARG A 15 8.03 -1.29 -2.08
N VAL A 16 7.28 -0.92 -3.13
CA VAL A 16 6.88 -1.84 -4.21
C VAL A 16 7.93 -1.95 -5.32
N GLY A 17 9.09 -1.31 -5.19
CA GLY A 17 10.14 -1.33 -6.20
C GLY A 17 9.88 -0.40 -7.39
N ARG A 18 9.13 0.70 -7.17
CA ARG A 18 8.75 1.69 -8.19
C ARG A 18 8.10 1.08 -9.43
N VAL A 19 7.09 0.23 -9.22
CA VAL A 19 6.30 -0.30 -10.33
C VAL A 19 5.75 0.83 -11.20
N ALA A 20 5.86 0.69 -12.53
CA ALA A 20 5.35 1.68 -13.48
C ALA A 20 4.10 1.20 -14.23
N GLU A 21 3.69 -0.04 -14.00
CA GLU A 21 2.60 -0.70 -14.71
C GLU A 21 1.51 -1.14 -13.72
N PRO A 22 0.22 -0.96 -14.08
CA PRO A 22 -0.87 -1.45 -13.24
C PRO A 22 -0.97 -2.95 -13.39
N GLY A 23 -1.11 -3.67 -12.28
CA GLY A 23 -1.10 -5.12 -12.29
C GLY A 23 -1.14 -5.74 -10.91
N ARG A 24 -1.10 -7.07 -10.89
CA ARG A 24 -1.05 -7.88 -9.67
C ARG A 24 0.39 -8.32 -9.45
N TYR A 25 0.97 -7.91 -8.33
CA TYR A 25 2.34 -8.21 -7.94
C TYR A 25 2.35 -9.15 -6.76
N MET A 26 3.30 -10.08 -6.71
CA MET A 26 3.45 -10.95 -5.54
C MET A 26 4.08 -10.14 -4.40
N TYR A 27 3.34 -9.95 -3.32
CA TYR A 27 3.80 -9.30 -2.09
C TYR A 27 4.05 -10.36 -1.02
N THR A 28 4.79 -10.01 0.03
CA THR A 28 5.45 -10.93 0.98
C THR A 28 4.56 -12.07 1.52
N PHE A 29 3.23 -11.91 1.54
CA PHE A 29 2.25 -12.88 2.05
C PHE A 29 1.03 -13.10 1.15
N GLY A 30 1.05 -12.61 -0.10
CA GLY A 30 -0.12 -12.66 -0.98
C GLY A 30 0.07 -11.87 -2.27
N TRP A 31 -1.02 -11.45 -2.89
CA TRP A 31 -1.00 -10.66 -4.13
C TRP A 31 -1.35 -9.21 -3.84
N LEU A 32 -0.56 -8.25 -4.30
CA LEU A 32 -0.83 -6.82 -4.26
C LEU A 32 -1.30 -6.34 -5.64
N THR A 33 -2.53 -5.87 -5.71
CA THR A 33 -3.11 -5.24 -6.89
C THR A 33 -2.83 -3.74 -6.87
N ILE A 34 -2.19 -3.26 -7.93
CA ILE A 34 -1.87 -1.86 -8.17
C ILE A 34 -2.68 -1.41 -9.38
N THR A 35 -3.52 -0.39 -9.21
CA THR A 35 -4.34 0.14 -10.29
C THR A 35 -3.64 1.29 -11.00
N ALA A 36 -4.15 1.66 -12.18
CA ALA A 36 -3.63 2.81 -12.92
C ALA A 36 -3.82 4.13 -12.13
N GLY A 37 -4.86 4.23 -11.29
CA GLY A 37 -5.10 5.39 -10.43
C GLY A 37 -4.04 5.51 -9.33
N ASP A 38 -3.63 4.40 -8.73
CA ASP A 38 -2.59 4.40 -7.70
C ASP A 38 -1.23 4.83 -8.26
N LEU A 39 -0.92 4.38 -9.49
CA LEU A 39 0.28 4.79 -10.21
C LEU A 39 0.29 6.27 -10.56
N ASP A 40 -0.86 6.84 -10.92
CA ASP A 40 -0.97 8.26 -11.22
C ASP A 40 -0.67 9.12 -9.97
N ILE A 41 -1.22 8.71 -8.83
CA ILE A 41 -0.93 9.33 -7.53
C ILE A 41 0.56 9.20 -7.20
N TRP A 42 1.20 8.04 -7.41
CA TRP A 42 2.64 7.90 -7.17
C TRP A 42 3.50 8.71 -8.14
N LYS A 43 3.08 8.86 -9.40
CA LYS A 43 3.76 9.74 -10.37
C LYS A 43 3.67 11.20 -9.95
N GLN A 44 2.52 11.63 -9.43
CA GLN A 44 2.31 13.01 -8.95
C GLN A 44 2.93 13.24 -7.56
N TYR A 45 2.90 12.23 -6.70
CA TYR A 45 3.36 12.22 -5.31
C TYR A 45 4.19 10.97 -5.04
N PRO A 46 5.51 11.00 -5.33
CA PRO A 46 6.38 9.83 -5.11
C PRO A 46 6.51 9.44 -3.63
N GLN A 47 6.13 10.35 -2.72
CA GLN A 47 6.08 10.14 -1.27
C GLN A 47 4.72 9.63 -0.76
N ALA A 48 3.72 9.44 -1.64
CA ALA A 48 2.42 8.94 -1.25
C ALA A 48 2.52 7.51 -0.70
N ALA A 49 1.92 7.30 0.47
CA ALA A 49 1.87 6.02 1.14
C ALA A 49 0.44 5.50 1.14
N PHE A 50 0.21 4.39 0.48
CA PHE A 50 -1.10 3.77 0.37
C PHE A 50 -1.37 2.83 1.53
N THR A 51 -2.61 2.79 1.97
CA THR A 51 -3.05 1.82 2.97
C THR A 51 -3.29 0.49 2.29
N LEU A 52 -2.61 -0.57 2.74
CA LEU A 52 -2.85 -1.92 2.25
C LEU A 52 -4.22 -2.42 2.74
N LEU A 53 -5.16 -2.64 1.83
CA LEU A 53 -6.48 -3.19 2.13
C LEU A 53 -6.56 -4.65 1.70
N ALA A 54 -6.78 -5.54 2.66
CA ALA A 54 -7.06 -6.94 2.39
C ALA A 54 -8.47 -7.07 1.77
N GLN A 55 -8.55 -7.62 0.56
CA GLN A 55 -9.80 -8.16 0.03
C GLN A 55 -9.95 -9.55 0.65
N HIS A 56 -11.01 -9.73 1.45
CA HIS A 56 -11.33 -11.07 1.94
C HIS A 56 -11.62 -11.96 0.73
N PRO A 57 -10.81 -13.01 0.47
CA PRO A 57 -11.19 -13.99 -0.52
C PRO A 57 -12.46 -14.68 -0.01
N GLU A 58 -13.45 -14.84 -0.90
CA GLU A 58 -14.53 -15.77 -0.63
C GLU A 58 -13.92 -17.14 -0.28
N PRO A 59 -14.51 -17.91 0.66
CA PRO A 59 -13.87 -19.07 1.29
C PRO A 59 -13.47 -20.20 0.34
N ASP A 60 -13.83 -20.11 -0.95
CA ASP A 60 -13.54 -21.11 -1.97
C ASP A 60 -12.23 -20.85 -2.76
N GLN A 61 -11.60 -19.68 -2.61
CA GLN A 61 -10.39 -19.33 -3.37
C GLN A 61 -9.13 -19.48 -2.50
N SER A 62 -8.56 -20.68 -2.52
CA SER A 62 -7.33 -21.08 -1.80
C SER A 62 -6.03 -20.45 -2.33
N ILE A 63 -6.06 -19.25 -2.89
CA ILE A 63 -4.87 -18.59 -3.45
C ILE A 63 -4.69 -17.28 -2.69
N GLY A 64 -3.78 -17.31 -1.69
CA GLY A 64 -3.25 -16.19 -0.88
C GLY A 64 -3.95 -14.83 -0.97
N GLY A 65 -4.42 -14.32 0.17
CA GLY A 65 -5.19 -13.07 0.28
C GLY A 65 -4.79 -12.00 -0.73
N GLU A 66 -5.77 -11.53 -1.50
CA GLU A 66 -5.58 -10.43 -2.44
C GLU A 66 -5.63 -9.12 -1.65
N PHE A 67 -4.60 -8.31 -1.80
CA PHE A 67 -4.48 -6.98 -1.21
C PHE A 67 -4.55 -5.95 -2.32
N HIS A 68 -5.18 -4.81 -2.06
CA HIS A 68 -5.19 -3.66 -2.98
C HIS A 68 -4.77 -2.40 -2.24
N LEU A 69 -4.35 -1.41 -3.01
CA LEU A 69 -4.04 -0.08 -2.51
C LEU A 69 -5.36 0.66 -2.24
N GLY A 70 -5.55 1.07 -1.00
CA GLY A 70 -6.71 1.80 -0.54
C GLY A 70 -6.45 3.30 -0.42
N ALA A 71 -6.86 3.88 0.71
CA ALA A 71 -6.63 5.29 0.98
C ALA A 71 -5.13 5.62 0.97
N PHE A 72 -4.75 6.62 0.20
CA PHE A 72 -3.40 7.18 0.18
C PHE A 72 -3.27 8.33 1.17
N ASP A 73 -2.15 8.34 1.86
CA ASP A 73 -1.73 9.39 2.76
C ASP A 73 -0.48 10.01 2.18
N ILE A 74 -0.57 11.29 1.82
CA ILE A 74 0.59 12.09 1.42
C ILE A 74 1.08 12.74 2.71
N ALA A 75 1.67 11.96 3.61
CA ALA A 75 2.32 12.55 4.78
C ALA A 75 3.46 13.42 4.24
N PRO A 76 3.45 14.75 4.46
CA PRO A 76 4.65 15.52 4.22
C PRO A 76 5.67 15.00 5.22
N ASP A 77 6.78 14.45 4.72
CA ASP A 77 8.01 14.37 5.52
C ASP A 77 8.52 15.80 5.71
N MET A 78 7.78 16.56 6.52
CA MET A 78 8.30 17.72 7.17
C MET A 78 8.38 17.28 8.62
N PRO A 79 9.55 16.85 9.12
CA PRO A 79 9.78 16.96 10.55
C PRO A 79 9.35 18.38 10.92
N PRO A 80 8.50 18.58 11.95
CA PRO A 80 8.28 19.93 12.44
C PRO A 80 9.69 20.50 12.66
N PRO A 81 10.02 21.68 12.12
CA PRO A 81 11.28 22.30 12.49
C PRO A 81 11.20 22.37 14.01
N PHE A 82 12.07 21.63 14.70
CA PHE A 82 12.28 21.81 16.12
C PHE A 82 12.76 23.25 16.24
N THR A 83 11.84 24.19 16.43
CA THR A 83 12.15 25.55 16.83
C THR A 83 12.61 25.45 18.27
N THR A 84 13.89 25.17 18.43
CA THR A 84 14.66 25.64 19.58
C THR A 84 14.59 27.16 19.57
N HIS A 85 13.86 27.71 20.53
CA HIS A 85 14.10 29.05 21.05
C HIS A 85 13.74 29.08 22.54
#